data_AF-A0AAD9BSR8-F1
#
_entry.id   AF-A0AAD9BSR8-F1
#
_cell.length_a   1.000
_cell.length_b   1.000
_cell.length_c   1.000
_cell.angle_alpha   90.00
_cell.angle_beta   90.00
_cell.angle_gamma   90.00
#
_symmetry.space_group_name_H-M   'P 1'
#
loop_
_entity.id
_entity.type
_entity.pdbx_description
1 polymer ?
#
loop_
_entity_poly.entity_id
_entity_poly.type
_entity_poly.pdbx_seq_one_letter_code
_entity_poly.pdbx_strand_id
1 'polypeptide(L)'
;VGTHQAETKELTQTDPTYGDLKVGTHQAETKELTQTDPTYGDLKVGTHQAETKELTQTDPTYEDLKVGTHQAETKELTQTDPTYGDLKVGTHQAETKELTQTDPTYGDLKVGTHQAETKELTQTDPTYGDLKVGTHQAETKELTQTDPTYGDLKGGTHQAETKELTQTDPTYGDLKVGTHQAETKELTQTDPTYGDLKVGTHQAETKELTQTDPTYEDLKVQPDVADVDYGSTKKQRGKLLYSLDYNAAQSELNVGIKQADSLKAMDLGGSSDPYVKVYLCPEKSKTFETKVFKSTLNPAFNDHFSFQLSKASLLKSTVVMQVFDFNRFSKHNMIGELRLQLSSVDWNHVIEEWQDLGEPAKFEEEELGEICFSLRYVPSAAKLTVVILEAKN
;
A
#
# COMPACT_ATOMS: atom_id res chain seq x y z
N VAL A 1 -3.87 -9.11 52.76
CA VAL A 1 -3.70 -10.22 51.80
C VAL A 1 -4.97 -11.04 51.88
N GLY A 2 -5.90 -10.79 50.96
CA GLY A 2 -7.17 -11.49 50.89
C GLY A 2 -7.76 -11.20 49.51
N THR A 3 -8.05 -12.25 48.76
CA THR A 3 -8.85 -12.18 47.54
C THR A 3 -10.29 -11.90 47.97
N HIS A 4 -10.81 -10.74 47.59
CA HIS A 4 -12.23 -10.43 47.73
C HIS A 4 -12.92 -10.77 46.42
N GLN A 5 -13.94 -11.63 46.50
CA GLN A 5 -14.88 -11.90 45.41
C GLN A 5 -16.15 -11.08 45.64
N ALA A 6 -16.55 -10.31 44.65
CA ALA A 6 -17.81 -9.56 44.65
C ALA A 6 -18.61 -9.90 43.39
N GLU A 7 -19.89 -10.22 43.55
CA GLU A 7 -20.84 -10.41 42.45
C GLU A 7 -21.82 -9.24 42.45
N THR A 8 -21.90 -8.51 41.35
CA THR A 8 -22.86 -7.43 41.12
C THR A 8 -23.81 -7.85 40.00
N LYS A 9 -25.13 -7.78 40.25
CA LYS A 9 -26.12 -8.12 39.23
C LYS A 9 -26.23 -7.02 38.19
N GLU A 10 -26.64 -5.84 38.61
CA GLU A 10 -26.81 -4.65 37.76
C GLU A 10 -26.17 -3.47 38.48
N LEU A 11 -25.46 -2.63 37.72
CA LEU A 11 -24.86 -1.40 38.22
C LEU A 11 -25.02 -0.31 37.17
N THR A 12 -25.53 0.85 37.59
CA THR A 12 -25.62 2.05 36.75
C THR A 12 -24.79 3.17 37.37
N GLN A 13 -23.99 3.83 36.56
CA GLN A 13 -23.14 4.94 36.97
C GLN A 13 -23.29 6.11 35.99
N THR A 14 -23.23 7.33 36.52
CA THR A 14 -23.30 8.57 35.74
C THR A 14 -22.09 9.42 36.11
N ASP A 15 -21.39 9.93 35.09
CA ASP A 15 -20.15 10.69 35.18
C ASP A 15 -19.04 10.00 36.01
N PRO A 16 -18.83 8.66 35.97
CA PRO A 16 -17.80 8.06 36.80
C PRO A 16 -16.41 8.43 36.27
N THR A 17 -15.54 8.94 37.15
CA THR A 17 -14.15 9.24 36.82
C THR A 17 -13.21 8.19 37.42
N TYR A 18 -12.40 7.57 36.58
CA TYR A 18 -11.42 6.56 36.96
C TYR A 18 -10.00 7.09 36.75
N GLY A 19 -9.42 7.69 37.79
CA GLY A 19 -8.15 8.43 37.69
C GLY A 19 -7.00 8.01 38.60
N ASP A 20 -7.22 7.22 39.66
CA ASP A 20 -6.14 6.83 40.59
C ASP A 20 -6.56 5.64 41.44
N LEU A 21 -6.07 4.44 41.15
CA LEU A 21 -6.38 3.26 41.96
C LEU A 21 -5.19 2.30 42.08
N LYS A 22 -4.44 2.39 43.19
CA LYS A 22 -3.58 1.28 43.64
C LYS A 22 -4.43 0.28 44.40
N VAL A 23 -4.86 -0.78 43.71
CA VAL A 23 -5.58 -1.88 44.36
C VAL A 23 -4.73 -3.15 44.32
N GLY A 24 -4.83 -3.95 45.38
CA GLY A 24 -4.32 -5.32 45.37
C GLY A 24 -5.10 -6.22 44.41
N THR A 25 -4.92 -7.54 44.52
CA THR A 25 -5.61 -8.52 43.68
C THR A 25 -7.09 -8.64 44.10
N HIS A 26 -8.01 -8.23 43.23
CA HIS A 26 -9.46 -8.40 43.40
C HIS A 26 -10.03 -9.21 42.23
N GLN A 27 -11.08 -10.00 42.52
CA GLN A 27 -11.90 -10.69 41.53
C GLN A 27 -13.34 -10.15 41.65
N ALA A 28 -13.89 -9.64 40.56
CA ALA A 28 -15.26 -9.15 40.52
C ALA A 28 -15.99 -9.69 39.30
N GLU A 29 -17.24 -10.13 39.48
CA GLU A 29 -18.16 -10.49 38.40
C GLU A 29 -19.31 -9.48 38.37
N THR A 30 -19.55 -8.86 37.21
CA THR A 30 -20.69 -7.98 36.98
C THR A 30 -21.52 -8.54 35.83
N LYS A 31 -22.84 -8.70 36.00
CA LYS A 31 -23.68 -9.17 34.89
C LYS A 31 -23.96 -8.03 33.93
N GLU A 32 -24.49 -6.92 34.43
CA GLU A 32 -24.82 -5.74 33.63
C GLU A 32 -24.22 -4.48 34.26
N LEU A 33 -23.52 -3.70 33.46
CA LEU A 33 -22.98 -2.40 33.83
C LEU A 33 -23.35 -1.36 32.78
N THR A 34 -23.98 -0.27 33.22
CA THR A 34 -24.31 0.87 32.37
C THR A 34 -23.59 2.10 32.89
N GLN A 35 -22.89 2.81 32.01
CA GLN A 35 -22.17 4.03 32.34
C GLN A 35 -22.51 5.15 31.37
N THR A 36 -22.81 6.32 31.89
CA THR A 36 -23.00 7.55 31.10
C THR A 36 -21.86 8.50 31.41
N ASP A 37 -21.22 9.04 30.37
CA ASP A 37 -20.08 9.98 30.44
C ASP A 37 -18.89 9.47 31.29
N PRO A 38 -18.47 8.19 31.23
CA PRO A 38 -17.34 7.73 32.02
C PRO A 38 -16.03 8.33 31.50
N THR A 39 -15.19 8.83 32.40
CA THR A 39 -13.86 9.36 32.07
C THR A 39 -12.77 8.46 32.63
N TYR A 40 -11.88 7.98 31.77
CA TYR A 40 -10.75 7.13 32.11
C TYR A 40 -9.43 7.87 31.89
N GLY A 41 -8.68 8.08 32.98
CA GLY A 41 -7.37 8.74 32.96
C GLY A 41 -6.16 7.79 32.97
N ASP A 42 -4.97 8.36 33.13
CA ASP A 42 -3.66 7.68 33.25
C ASP A 42 -3.65 6.52 34.28
N LEU A 43 -3.75 5.27 33.83
CA LEU A 43 -3.95 4.12 34.72
C LEU A 43 -2.64 3.34 35.05
N LYS A 44 -1.96 3.67 36.16
CA LYS A 44 -0.91 2.78 36.70
C LYS A 44 -1.50 1.70 37.61
N VAL A 45 -1.98 0.60 37.03
CA VAL A 45 -2.66 -0.47 37.79
C VAL A 45 -1.81 -1.74 37.90
N GLY A 46 -1.86 -2.38 39.09
CA GLY A 46 -1.36 -3.74 39.32
C GLY A 46 -2.37 -4.81 38.88
N THR A 47 -2.04 -6.09 39.03
CA THR A 47 -2.91 -7.19 38.55
C THR A 47 -4.30 -7.19 39.19
N HIS A 48 -5.34 -6.97 38.37
CA HIS A 48 -6.77 -7.08 38.69
C HIS A 48 -7.42 -8.03 37.68
N GLN A 49 -8.37 -8.87 38.12
CA GLN A 49 -9.17 -9.74 37.25
C GLN A 49 -10.65 -9.38 37.41
N ALA A 50 -11.33 -9.00 36.32
CA ALA A 50 -12.76 -8.73 36.31
C ALA A 50 -13.43 -9.44 35.13
N GLU A 51 -14.64 -9.96 35.36
CA GLU A 51 -15.53 -10.44 34.30
C GLU A 51 -16.79 -9.57 34.27
N THR A 52 -17.10 -9.03 33.10
CA THR A 52 -18.36 -8.33 32.83
C THR A 52 -19.10 -9.04 31.70
N LYS A 53 -20.38 -9.39 31.88
CA LYS A 53 -21.16 -10.02 30.80
C LYS A 53 -21.59 -8.96 29.79
N GLU A 54 -22.24 -7.91 30.24
CA GLU A 54 -22.73 -6.82 29.40
C GLU A 54 -22.29 -5.47 29.95
N LEU A 55 -21.64 -4.68 29.11
CA LEU A 55 -21.22 -3.32 29.42
C LEU A 55 -21.76 -2.36 28.35
N THR A 56 -22.54 -1.37 28.78
CA THR A 56 -23.00 -0.28 27.93
C THR A 56 -22.40 1.03 28.40
N GLN A 57 -21.78 1.78 27.49
CA GLN A 57 -21.21 3.09 27.76
C GLN A 57 -21.72 4.12 26.76
N THR A 58 -22.12 5.28 27.26
CA THR A 58 -22.48 6.44 26.45
C THR A 58 -21.44 7.53 26.68
N ASP A 59 -20.90 8.10 25.61
CA ASP A 59 -19.87 9.15 25.62
C ASP A 59 -18.61 8.85 26.46
N PRO A 60 -18.03 7.61 26.42
CA PRO A 60 -16.85 7.32 27.22
C PRO A 60 -15.62 8.07 26.68
N THR A 61 -14.86 8.70 27.58
CA THR A 61 -13.61 9.40 27.24
C THR A 61 -12.40 8.68 27.81
N TYR A 62 -11.44 8.35 26.96
CA TYR A 62 -10.18 7.71 27.31
C TYR A 62 -9.00 8.64 27.00
N GLU A 63 -8.33 9.13 28.04
CA GLU A 63 -7.15 10.01 27.93
C GLU A 63 -5.84 9.21 27.64
N ASP A 64 -4.76 9.91 27.27
CA ASP A 64 -3.44 9.36 26.91
C ASP A 64 -2.99 8.22 27.87
N LEU A 65 -2.76 7.02 27.33
CA LEU A 65 -2.52 5.79 28.09
C LEU A 65 -1.04 5.59 28.50
N LYS A 66 -0.72 5.46 29.80
CA LYS A 66 0.51 4.78 30.29
C LYS A 66 0.16 3.68 31.30
N VAL A 67 0.05 2.44 30.85
CA VAL A 67 -0.58 1.37 31.64
C VAL A 67 0.32 0.14 31.80
N GLY A 68 0.25 -0.48 32.99
CA GLY A 68 0.84 -1.77 33.33
C GLY A 68 -0.14 -2.94 33.11
N THR A 69 0.23 -4.16 33.46
CA THR A 69 -0.60 -5.37 33.22
C THR A 69 -1.92 -5.38 33.99
N HIS A 70 -3.04 -5.32 33.27
CA HIS A 70 -4.42 -5.58 33.71
C HIS A 70 -5.01 -6.72 32.86
N GLN A 71 -5.91 -7.53 33.41
CA GLN A 71 -6.62 -8.59 32.69
C GLN A 71 -8.12 -8.46 32.95
N ALA A 72 -8.92 -8.18 31.92
CA ALA A 72 -10.37 -8.15 31.99
C ALA A 72 -10.99 -8.91 30.82
N GLU A 73 -12.09 -9.61 31.10
CA GLU A 73 -12.92 -10.27 30.10
C GLU A 73 -14.29 -9.58 30.06
N THR A 74 -14.68 -9.12 28.87
CA THR A 74 -16.04 -8.62 28.62
C THR A 74 -16.69 -9.47 27.54
N LYS A 75 -17.91 -9.97 27.76
CA LYS A 75 -18.60 -10.74 26.71
C LYS A 75 -19.15 -9.81 25.65
N GLU A 76 -19.95 -8.83 26.05
CA GLU A 76 -20.59 -7.87 25.16
C GLU A 76 -20.31 -6.44 25.63
N LEU A 77 -19.78 -5.60 24.75
CA LEU A 77 -19.52 -4.19 25.00
C LEU A 77 -20.19 -3.35 23.92
N THR A 78 -21.05 -2.43 24.33
CA THR A 78 -21.66 -1.42 23.47
C THR A 78 -21.19 -0.04 23.89
N GLN A 79 -20.69 0.75 22.95
CA GLN A 79 -20.26 2.13 23.18
C GLN A 79 -20.90 3.07 22.16
N THR A 80 -21.43 4.18 22.63
CA THR A 80 -21.93 5.28 21.79
C THR A 80 -21.00 6.47 21.95
N ASP A 81 -20.56 7.05 20.84
CA ASP A 81 -19.67 8.23 20.78
C ASP A 81 -18.36 8.11 21.62
N PRO A 82 -17.66 6.95 21.63
CA PRO A 82 -16.44 6.84 22.42
C PRO A 82 -15.32 7.70 21.86
N THR A 83 -14.63 8.44 22.73
CA THR A 83 -13.50 9.29 22.37
C THR A 83 -12.20 8.75 22.94
N TYR A 84 -11.22 8.50 22.08
CA TYR A 84 -9.89 8.03 22.43
C TYR A 84 -8.84 9.11 22.09
N GLY A 85 -8.03 9.51 23.08
CA GLY A 85 -6.93 10.47 22.92
C GLY A 85 -5.73 9.95 22.10
N ASP A 86 -4.59 10.67 22.16
CA ASP A 86 -3.36 10.30 21.45
C ASP A 86 -2.72 9.05 22.09
N LEU A 87 -2.83 7.91 21.39
CA LEU A 87 -2.31 6.65 21.89
C LEU A 87 -0.76 6.65 21.93
N LYS A 88 -0.13 6.49 23.12
CA LYS A 88 1.31 6.24 23.33
C LYS A 88 1.54 4.94 24.13
N VAL A 89 1.61 3.79 23.47
CA VAL A 89 1.36 2.49 24.16
C VAL A 89 2.58 1.86 24.86
N GLY A 90 2.32 1.28 26.04
CA GLY A 90 2.98 0.09 26.62
C GLY A 90 1.99 -1.08 26.82
N THR A 91 2.45 -2.28 27.19
CA THR A 91 1.66 -3.54 27.13
C THR A 91 0.40 -3.57 28.03
N HIS A 92 -0.76 -3.81 27.43
CA HIS A 92 -2.07 -4.10 28.05
C HIS A 92 -2.65 -5.39 27.43
N GLN A 93 -3.48 -6.16 28.15
CA GLN A 93 -4.13 -7.39 27.66
C GLN A 93 -5.61 -7.42 28.08
N ALA A 94 -6.53 -7.29 27.12
CA ALA A 94 -7.97 -7.40 27.35
C ALA A 94 -8.62 -8.29 26.28
N GLU A 95 -9.64 -9.04 26.69
CA GLU A 95 -10.41 -9.92 25.81
C GLU A 95 -11.87 -9.46 25.76
N THR A 96 -12.37 -9.16 24.55
CA THR A 96 -13.77 -8.86 24.30
C THR A 96 -14.33 -9.83 23.27
N LYS A 97 -15.49 -10.45 23.50
CA LYS A 97 -16.09 -11.34 22.48
C LYS A 97 -16.77 -10.52 21.40
N GLU A 98 -17.67 -9.62 21.78
CA GLU A 98 -18.44 -8.77 20.87
C GLU A 98 -18.33 -7.31 21.30
N LEU A 99 -17.93 -6.45 20.36
CA LEU A 99 -17.81 -5.01 20.56
C LEU A 99 -18.59 -4.28 19.47
N THR A 100 -19.54 -3.45 19.88
CA THR A 100 -20.26 -2.54 18.99
C THR A 100 -19.97 -1.10 19.37
N GLN A 101 -19.55 -0.29 18.39
CA GLN A 101 -19.30 1.14 18.58
C GLN A 101 -20.05 1.97 17.53
N THR A 102 -20.64 3.06 17.97
CA THR A 102 -21.28 4.06 17.10
C THR A 102 -20.49 5.36 17.21
N ASP A 103 -20.13 5.95 16.07
CA ASP A 103 -19.39 7.22 15.96
C ASP A 103 -18.06 7.28 16.79
N PRO A 104 -17.24 6.21 16.85
CA PRO A 104 -16.02 6.26 17.64
C PRO A 104 -15.00 7.22 17.04
N THR A 105 -14.41 8.07 17.88
CA THR A 105 -13.37 9.03 17.48
C THR A 105 -12.02 8.65 18.09
N TYR A 106 -11.02 8.48 17.22
CA TYR A 106 -9.66 8.17 17.58
C TYR A 106 -8.72 9.35 17.24
N GLY A 107 -7.94 9.82 18.22
CA GLY A 107 -6.94 10.88 18.04
C GLY A 107 -5.73 10.46 17.17
N ASP A 108 -4.66 11.27 17.19
CA ASP A 108 -3.45 10.97 16.41
C ASP A 108 -2.73 9.75 17.01
N LEU A 109 -2.58 8.70 16.21
CA LEU A 109 -1.96 7.46 16.66
C LEU A 109 -0.42 7.60 16.68
N LYS A 110 0.22 7.51 17.86
CA LYS A 110 1.69 7.49 18.07
C LYS A 110 2.15 6.16 18.69
N VAL A 111 2.28 5.13 17.86
CA VAL A 111 2.20 3.75 18.35
C VAL A 111 3.43 3.26 19.17
N GLY A 112 3.11 2.51 20.24
CA GLY A 112 3.94 1.45 20.84
C GLY A 112 3.13 0.12 20.91
N THR A 113 3.67 -0.94 21.51
CA THR A 113 3.05 -2.30 21.53
C THR A 113 1.78 -2.41 22.40
N HIS A 114 0.61 -2.58 21.78
CA HIS A 114 -0.66 -3.02 22.39
C HIS A 114 -0.91 -4.50 22.09
N GLN A 115 -1.65 -5.24 22.94
CA GLN A 115 -2.20 -6.57 22.65
C GLN A 115 -3.67 -6.62 23.12
N ALA A 116 -4.62 -6.64 22.20
CA ALA A 116 -6.03 -6.87 22.52
C ALA A 116 -6.60 -7.89 21.54
N GLU A 117 -7.45 -8.78 22.07
CA GLU A 117 -8.14 -9.79 21.27
C GLU A 117 -9.64 -9.47 21.28
N THR A 118 -10.19 -9.22 20.09
CA THR A 118 -11.63 -9.08 19.87
C THR A 118 -12.09 -10.13 18.88
N LYS A 119 -13.17 -10.88 19.17
CA LYS A 119 -13.67 -11.84 18.17
C LYS A 119 -14.45 -11.12 17.08
N GLU A 120 -15.43 -10.32 17.46
CA GLU A 120 -16.30 -9.59 16.54
C GLU A 120 -16.35 -8.10 16.92
N LEU A 121 -16.06 -7.23 15.96
CA LEU A 121 -16.09 -5.78 16.11
C LEU A 121 -16.96 -5.17 15.02
N THR A 122 -17.98 -4.42 15.42
CA THR A 122 -18.81 -3.62 14.52
C THR A 122 -18.66 -2.14 14.86
N GLN A 123 -18.37 -1.32 13.86
CA GLN A 123 -18.27 0.13 14.00
C GLN A 123 -19.10 0.84 12.94
N THR A 124 -19.79 1.90 13.35
CA THR A 124 -20.53 2.78 12.45
C THR A 124 -19.91 4.16 12.50
N ASP A 125 -19.61 4.74 11.33
CA ASP A 125 -19.03 6.08 11.17
C ASP A 125 -17.72 6.32 11.99
N PRO A 126 -16.78 5.36 12.09
CA PRO A 126 -15.58 5.56 12.88
C PRO A 126 -14.67 6.62 12.25
N THR A 127 -14.17 7.54 13.07
CA THR A 127 -13.26 8.60 12.63
C THR A 127 -11.87 8.40 13.23
N TYR A 128 -10.87 8.30 12.37
CA TYR A 128 -9.47 8.14 12.75
C TYR A 128 -8.67 9.41 12.39
N GLY A 129 -7.93 9.96 13.36
CA GLY A 129 -7.03 11.10 13.15
C GLY A 129 -5.81 10.79 12.28
N ASP A 130 -4.80 11.67 12.28
CA ASP A 130 -3.59 11.47 11.48
C ASP A 130 -2.77 10.29 12.02
N LEU A 131 -2.43 9.34 11.16
CA LEU A 131 -1.60 8.19 11.54
C LEU A 131 -0.11 8.61 11.61
N LYS A 132 0.54 8.47 12.78
CA LYS A 132 1.97 8.74 13.00
C LYS A 132 2.70 7.56 13.68
N VAL A 133 3.08 6.56 12.88
CA VAL A 133 4.12 5.50 13.09
C VAL A 133 4.34 4.88 14.48
N GLY A 134 4.20 3.56 14.51
CA GLY A 134 4.89 2.58 15.39
C GLY A 134 4.18 1.20 15.35
N THR A 135 4.68 0.21 16.10
CA THR A 135 4.22 -1.20 16.08
C THR A 135 2.95 -1.47 16.89
N HIS A 136 1.83 -1.76 16.23
CA HIS A 136 0.55 -2.16 16.86
C HIS A 136 0.31 -3.65 16.60
N GLN A 137 -0.09 -4.44 17.60
CA GLN A 137 -0.48 -5.85 17.45
C GLN A 137 -1.89 -6.01 18.04
N ALA A 138 -2.92 -5.99 17.20
CA ALA A 138 -4.27 -6.37 17.61
C ALA A 138 -4.73 -7.52 16.72
N GLU A 139 -5.39 -8.50 17.34
CA GLU A 139 -5.99 -9.62 16.64
C GLU A 139 -7.51 -9.46 16.69
N THR A 140 -8.10 -9.20 15.53
CA THR A 140 -9.56 -9.21 15.35
C THR A 140 -9.93 -10.33 14.39
N LYS A 141 -10.89 -11.19 14.75
CA LYS A 141 -11.32 -12.24 13.81
C LYS A 141 -12.19 -11.65 12.72
N GLU A 142 -13.23 -10.91 13.10
CA GLU A 142 -14.19 -10.30 12.19
C GLU A 142 -14.38 -8.81 12.52
N LEU A 143 -14.19 -7.95 11.53
CA LEU A 143 -14.37 -6.51 11.65
C LEU A 143 -15.32 -6.02 10.56
N THR A 144 -16.40 -5.36 10.98
CA THR A 144 -17.34 -4.67 10.08
C THR A 144 -17.34 -3.18 10.37
N GLN A 145 -17.14 -2.36 9.34
CA GLN A 145 -17.20 -0.91 9.45
C GLN A 145 -18.11 -0.32 8.37
N THR A 146 -18.96 0.63 8.75
CA THR A 146 -19.75 1.43 7.81
C THR A 146 -19.24 2.86 7.81
N ASP A 147 -18.99 3.42 6.64
CA ASP A 147 -18.58 4.81 6.40
C ASP A 147 -17.33 5.25 7.21
N PRO A 148 -16.28 4.41 7.35
CA PRO A 148 -15.11 4.80 8.14
C PRO A 148 -14.35 5.94 7.48
N THR A 149 -13.93 6.93 8.27
CA THR A 149 -13.14 8.08 7.82
C THR A 149 -11.74 8.04 8.41
N TYR A 150 -10.73 8.07 7.55
CA TYR A 150 -9.32 8.06 7.93
C TYR A 150 -8.68 9.41 7.58
N GLY A 151 -7.96 10.03 8.52
CA GLY A 151 -7.17 11.25 8.31
C GLY A 151 -5.95 11.06 7.40
N ASP A 152 -4.99 12.00 7.44
CA ASP A 152 -3.79 11.90 6.60
C ASP A 152 -2.91 10.72 7.07
N LEU A 153 -2.53 9.85 6.13
CA LEU A 153 -1.60 8.77 6.41
C LEU A 153 -0.15 9.29 6.28
N LYS A 154 0.62 9.35 7.37
CA LYS A 154 2.05 9.76 7.36
C LYS A 154 2.92 8.57 7.77
N GLY A 155 3.71 8.08 6.83
CA GLY A 155 4.16 6.69 6.77
C GLY A 155 4.89 6.03 7.93
N GLY A 156 4.63 4.73 8.13
CA GLY A 156 5.33 3.80 9.03
C GLY A 156 4.87 2.35 8.87
N THR A 157 5.61 1.39 9.44
CA THR A 157 5.30 -0.05 9.45
C THR A 157 4.11 -0.36 10.36
N HIS A 158 3.05 -0.94 9.78
CA HIS A 158 1.91 -1.52 10.50
C HIS A 158 2.08 -3.05 10.58
N GLN A 159 1.42 -3.71 11.53
CA GLN A 159 1.27 -5.18 11.58
C GLN A 159 -0.01 -5.51 12.36
N ALA A 160 -1.19 -5.29 11.76
CA ALA A 160 -2.43 -5.85 12.31
C ALA A 160 -2.79 -7.12 11.56
N GLU A 161 -3.30 -8.11 12.29
CA GLU A 161 -3.87 -9.33 11.72
C GLU A 161 -5.39 -9.28 11.89
N THR A 162 -6.09 -9.13 10.77
CA THR A 162 -7.55 -9.30 10.72
C THR A 162 -7.85 -10.49 9.82
N LYS A 163 -8.69 -11.44 10.28
CA LYS A 163 -9.05 -12.57 9.41
C LYS A 163 -10.03 -12.11 8.33
N GLU A 164 -11.10 -11.44 8.72
CA GLU A 164 -12.14 -10.97 7.81
C GLU A 164 -12.47 -9.50 8.10
N LEU A 165 -12.42 -8.66 7.07
CA LEU A 165 -12.73 -7.24 7.13
C LEU A 165 -13.80 -6.90 6.08
N THR A 166 -14.90 -6.31 6.54
CA THR A 166 -15.94 -5.74 5.67
C THR A 166 -16.03 -4.22 5.91
N GLN A 167 -15.91 -3.44 4.84
CA GLN A 167 -16.05 -1.98 4.87
C GLN A 167 -17.05 -1.50 3.83
N THR A 168 -17.96 -0.63 4.21
CA THR A 168 -18.81 0.09 3.24
C THR A 168 -18.41 1.54 3.19
N ASP A 169 -18.22 2.05 1.98
CA ASP A 169 -18.03 3.45 1.62
C ASP A 169 -16.91 4.17 2.43
N PRO A 170 -15.72 3.57 2.60
CA PRO A 170 -14.66 4.15 3.41
C PRO A 170 -14.04 5.36 2.72
N THR A 171 -13.72 6.39 3.52
CA THR A 171 -13.07 7.62 3.07
C THR A 171 -11.67 7.74 3.63
N TYR A 172 -10.69 7.94 2.76
CA TYR A 172 -9.28 8.10 3.12
C TYR A 172 -8.80 9.53 2.78
N GLY A 173 -8.16 10.20 3.73
CA GLY A 173 -7.50 11.50 3.56
C GLY A 173 -6.25 11.45 2.66
N ASP A 174 -5.37 12.46 2.74
CA ASP A 174 -4.17 12.50 1.88
C ASP A 174 -3.20 11.38 2.25
N LEU A 175 -2.77 10.62 1.24
CA LEU A 175 -1.79 9.55 1.40
C LEU A 175 -0.36 10.10 1.29
N LYS A 176 0.38 10.22 2.41
CA LYS A 176 1.78 10.67 2.47
C LYS A 176 2.71 9.53 2.93
N VAL A 177 3.10 8.69 1.95
CA VAL A 177 4.19 7.68 1.91
C VAL A 177 4.63 7.05 3.25
N GLY A 178 4.38 5.74 3.41
CA GLY A 178 5.02 4.81 4.36
C GLY A 178 5.10 3.37 3.84
N THR A 179 5.98 2.56 4.43
CA THR A 179 6.00 1.10 4.23
C THR A 179 4.89 0.47 5.07
N HIS A 180 3.82 -0.01 4.44
CA HIS A 180 2.73 -0.69 5.14
C HIS A 180 2.90 -2.22 5.00
N GLN A 181 2.78 -2.95 6.11
CA GLN A 181 2.46 -4.37 6.12
C GLN A 181 1.13 -4.47 6.88
N ALA A 182 0.12 -5.04 6.26
CA ALA A 182 -1.13 -5.37 6.92
C ALA A 182 -1.52 -6.72 6.33
N GLU A 183 -1.75 -7.70 7.18
CA GLU A 183 -2.19 -9.01 6.75
C GLU A 183 -3.69 -9.12 7.02
N THR A 184 -4.47 -9.01 5.93
CA THR A 184 -5.89 -9.32 5.95
C THR A 184 -6.09 -10.59 5.13
N LYS A 185 -6.75 -11.61 5.69
CA LYS A 185 -7.00 -12.83 4.90
C LYS A 185 -8.09 -12.57 3.87
N GLU A 186 -9.20 -11.94 4.26
CA GLU A 186 -10.31 -11.61 3.37
C GLU A 186 -10.76 -10.17 3.60
N LEU A 187 -10.82 -9.38 2.51
CA LEU A 187 -11.30 -7.99 2.51
C LEU A 187 -12.46 -7.84 1.53
N THR A 188 -13.59 -7.36 2.04
CA THR A 188 -14.73 -6.91 1.24
C THR A 188 -14.93 -5.40 1.44
N GLN A 189 -14.93 -4.63 0.35
CA GLN A 189 -15.01 -3.18 0.41
C GLN A 189 -15.94 -2.63 -0.67
N THR A 190 -16.83 -1.69 -0.33
CA THR A 190 -17.67 -0.99 -1.32
C THR A 190 -17.34 0.49 -1.42
N ASP A 191 -17.41 1.00 -2.64
CA ASP A 191 -17.37 2.41 -3.05
C ASP A 191 -16.37 3.31 -2.26
N PRO A 192 -15.08 2.93 -2.19
CA PRO A 192 -14.11 3.68 -1.41
C PRO A 192 -13.71 4.99 -2.09
N THR A 193 -13.57 6.02 -1.27
CA THR A 193 -13.16 7.36 -1.69
C THR A 193 -11.76 7.69 -1.16
N TYR A 194 -10.88 8.15 -2.04
CA TYR A 194 -9.51 8.55 -1.68
C TYR A 194 -9.26 10.04 -1.96
N GLY A 195 -8.56 10.72 -1.05
CA GLY A 195 -8.01 12.07 -1.23
C GLY A 195 -6.79 12.12 -2.16
N ASP A 196 -6.03 13.23 -2.12
CA ASP A 196 -4.93 13.49 -3.06
C ASP A 196 -3.80 12.43 -2.95
N LEU A 197 -3.54 11.70 -4.04
CA LEU A 197 -2.49 10.69 -4.13
C LEU A 197 -1.12 11.33 -4.47
N LYS A 198 -0.17 11.36 -3.52
CA LYS A 198 1.24 11.67 -3.80
C LYS A 198 2.02 10.37 -4.05
N VAL A 199 2.31 10.09 -5.31
CA VAL A 199 2.90 8.82 -5.82
C VAL A 199 4.13 8.38 -5.03
N GLY A 200 4.03 7.22 -4.39
CA GLY A 200 5.11 6.43 -3.78
C GLY A 200 4.80 4.94 -3.92
N THR A 201 5.78 4.06 -3.70
CA THR A 201 5.61 2.60 -3.83
C THR A 201 4.83 2.01 -2.65
N HIS A 202 3.77 1.25 -2.91
CA HIS A 202 2.91 0.62 -1.89
C HIS A 202 3.04 -0.91 -1.92
N GLN A 203 3.06 -1.54 -0.73
CA GLN A 203 2.87 -2.97 -0.52
C GLN A 203 1.73 -3.15 0.48
N ALA A 204 0.77 -4.02 0.18
CA ALA A 204 -0.28 -4.48 1.08
C ALA A 204 -0.60 -5.93 0.67
N GLU A 205 -0.63 -6.86 1.63
CA GLU A 205 -0.88 -8.28 1.36
C GLU A 205 -2.29 -8.64 1.82
N THR A 206 -3.22 -8.71 0.86
CA THR A 206 -4.55 -9.26 1.06
C THR A 206 -4.64 -10.59 0.32
N LYS A 207 -5.03 -11.68 0.98
CA LYS A 207 -5.12 -13.00 0.33
C LYS A 207 -6.32 -13.09 -0.62
N GLU A 208 -7.46 -12.55 -0.22
CA GLU A 208 -8.65 -12.40 -1.05
C GLU A 208 -9.25 -10.99 -0.94
N LEU A 209 -9.50 -10.33 -2.08
CA LEU A 209 -10.04 -8.98 -2.17
C LEU A 209 -11.28 -8.95 -3.06
N THR A 210 -12.37 -8.42 -2.51
CA THR A 210 -13.60 -8.09 -3.24
C THR A 210 -13.87 -6.59 -3.10
N GLN A 211 -13.83 -5.84 -4.20
CA GLN A 211 -13.98 -4.37 -4.20
C GLN A 211 -14.88 -3.88 -5.34
N THR A 212 -15.75 -2.89 -5.07
CA THR A 212 -16.53 -2.15 -6.11
C THR A 212 -15.86 -0.82 -6.50
N ASP A 213 -16.33 -0.19 -7.57
CA ASP A 213 -15.66 0.91 -8.29
C ASP A 213 -15.14 2.05 -7.35
N PRO A 214 -13.82 2.24 -7.20
CA PRO A 214 -13.26 3.30 -6.36
C PRO A 214 -13.42 4.69 -6.99
N THR A 215 -13.65 5.69 -6.15
CA THR A 215 -13.69 7.11 -6.53
C THR A 215 -12.44 7.82 -6.02
N TYR A 216 -11.88 8.69 -6.86
CA TYR A 216 -10.76 9.57 -6.50
C TYR A 216 -11.24 11.00 -6.62
N GLU A 217 -11.11 11.78 -5.55
CA GLU A 217 -11.39 13.22 -5.60
C GLU A 217 -10.25 13.92 -6.37
N ASP A 218 -10.62 14.67 -7.40
CA ASP A 218 -9.86 15.73 -8.08
C ASP A 218 -8.34 15.49 -8.28
N LEU A 219 -7.95 14.62 -9.23
CA LEU A 219 -6.55 14.39 -9.64
C LEU A 219 -5.85 15.67 -10.14
N LYS A 220 -5.31 16.47 -9.23
CA LYS A 220 -4.38 17.56 -9.58
C LYS A 220 -3.01 16.95 -9.86
N VAL A 221 -2.76 16.65 -11.14
CA VAL A 221 -1.44 16.32 -11.66
C VAL A 221 -0.49 17.48 -11.36
N GLN A 222 0.26 17.37 -10.27
CA GLN A 222 1.44 18.21 -10.06
C GLN A 222 2.63 17.59 -10.80
N PRO A 223 3.48 18.40 -11.46
CA PRO A 223 4.69 17.91 -12.10
C PRO A 223 5.64 17.30 -11.05
N ASP A 224 6.26 16.19 -11.43
CA ASP A 224 7.25 15.40 -10.68
C ASP A 224 8.07 16.24 -9.68
N VAL A 225 7.86 16.03 -8.39
CA VAL A 225 8.72 16.55 -7.34
C VAL A 225 9.84 15.55 -7.06
N ALA A 226 11.04 15.99 -7.47
CA ALA A 226 12.38 15.49 -7.23
C ALA A 226 12.57 14.43 -6.12
N ASP A 227 13.25 13.35 -6.52
CA ASP A 227 13.93 12.38 -5.67
C ASP A 227 14.63 13.05 -4.48
N VAL A 228 14.23 12.69 -3.25
CA VAL A 228 15.03 12.93 -2.04
C VAL A 228 15.91 11.70 -1.82
N ASP A 229 17.20 11.91 -2.05
CA ASP A 229 18.31 10.99 -1.89
C ASP A 229 18.38 10.35 -0.48
N TYR A 230 18.24 9.03 -0.43
CA TYR A 230 18.89 8.23 0.60
C TYR A 230 19.35 6.88 0.03
N GLY A 231 20.64 6.81 -0.31
CA GLY A 231 21.38 5.54 -0.33
C GLY A 231 21.55 4.90 -1.71
N SER A 232 22.73 5.11 -2.27
CA SER A 232 23.27 4.43 -3.45
C SER A 232 23.35 2.90 -3.26
N THR A 233 22.34 2.18 -3.75
CA THR A 233 22.48 0.81 -4.25
C THR A 233 21.72 0.71 -5.57
N LYS A 234 22.39 0.41 -6.69
CA LYS A 234 21.73 0.18 -7.99
C LYS A 234 20.59 -0.82 -7.79
N LYS A 235 19.33 -0.38 -7.93
CA LYS A 235 18.15 -1.24 -7.78
C LYS A 235 18.23 -2.35 -8.84
N GLN A 236 18.54 -3.58 -8.43
CA GLN A 236 18.61 -4.75 -9.29
C GLN A 236 17.21 -5.03 -9.88
N ARG A 237 17.10 -5.12 -11.21
CA ARG A 237 15.81 -5.28 -11.94
C ARG A 237 15.57 -6.69 -12.47
N GLY A 238 16.46 -7.62 -12.13
CA GLY A 238 16.54 -8.96 -12.70
C GLY A 238 17.38 -9.01 -13.96
N LYS A 239 17.43 -10.19 -14.57
CA LYS A 239 18.20 -10.47 -15.78
C LYS A 239 17.36 -11.27 -16.78
N LEU A 240 17.67 -11.12 -18.06
CA LEU A 240 16.99 -11.78 -19.17
C LEU A 240 17.98 -12.69 -19.92
N LEU A 241 17.60 -13.95 -20.15
CA LEU A 241 18.27 -14.87 -21.06
C LEU A 241 17.63 -14.72 -22.44
N TYR A 242 18.41 -14.21 -23.38
CA TYR A 242 18.00 -14.02 -24.75
C TYR A 242 18.92 -14.77 -25.71
N SER A 243 18.51 -14.90 -26.96
CA SER A 243 19.37 -15.41 -28.03
C SER A 243 19.22 -14.60 -29.31
N LEU A 244 20.31 -14.48 -30.07
CA LEU A 244 20.34 -13.78 -31.36
C LEU A 244 21.01 -14.67 -32.40
N ASP A 245 20.38 -14.77 -33.57
CA ASP A 245 20.90 -15.46 -34.74
C ASP A 245 20.53 -14.67 -36.01
N TYR A 246 21.42 -14.60 -36.99
CA TYR A 246 21.18 -13.88 -38.24
C TYR A 246 21.38 -14.78 -39.46
N ASN A 247 20.28 -15.05 -40.16
CA ASN A 247 20.31 -15.77 -41.42
C ASN A 247 20.53 -14.81 -42.59
N ALA A 248 21.77 -14.70 -43.04
CA ALA A 248 22.15 -13.84 -44.17
C ALA A 248 21.49 -14.25 -45.50
N ALA A 249 21.17 -15.54 -45.71
CA ALA A 249 20.55 -16.00 -46.95
C ALA A 249 19.07 -15.56 -47.03
N GLN A 250 18.40 -15.47 -45.88
CA GLN A 250 17.00 -15.04 -45.79
C GLN A 250 16.86 -13.56 -45.41
N SER A 251 17.96 -12.86 -45.13
CA SER A 251 17.97 -11.49 -44.58
C SER A 251 17.07 -11.38 -43.35
N GLU A 252 17.25 -12.30 -42.41
CA GLU A 252 16.36 -12.45 -41.25
C GLU A 252 17.15 -12.50 -39.95
N LEU A 253 16.75 -11.66 -39.00
CA LEU A 253 17.23 -11.67 -37.62
C LEU A 253 16.22 -12.44 -36.75
N ASN A 254 16.70 -13.48 -36.08
CA ASN A 254 15.95 -14.25 -35.10
C ASN A 254 16.33 -13.79 -33.70
N VAL A 255 15.33 -13.41 -32.91
CA VAL A 255 15.46 -12.99 -31.51
C VAL A 255 14.67 -13.97 -30.66
N GLY A 256 15.38 -14.77 -29.84
CA GLY A 256 14.75 -15.68 -28.88
C GLY A 256 14.69 -15.07 -27.49
N ILE A 257 13.49 -15.05 -26.90
CA ILE A 257 13.27 -14.67 -25.50
C ILE A 257 13.06 -15.95 -24.71
N LYS A 258 14.07 -16.38 -23.94
CA LYS A 258 14.06 -17.71 -23.32
C LYS A 258 13.44 -17.70 -21.93
N GLN A 259 14.07 -16.99 -21.00
CA GLN A 259 13.61 -16.90 -19.63
C GLN A 259 14.14 -15.63 -18.97
N ALA A 260 13.49 -15.18 -17.91
CA ALA A 260 14.04 -14.18 -17.01
C ALA A 260 14.27 -14.80 -15.64
N ASP A 261 15.15 -14.19 -14.85
CA ASP A 261 15.47 -14.63 -13.50
C ASP A 261 15.59 -13.43 -12.57
N SER A 262 15.02 -13.59 -11.37
CA SER A 262 15.05 -12.60 -10.30
C SER A 262 14.53 -11.23 -10.74
N LEU A 263 13.45 -11.21 -11.55
CA LEU A 263 12.78 -9.98 -11.97
C LEU A 263 12.36 -9.17 -10.76
N LYS A 264 12.35 -7.84 -10.91
CA LYS A 264 11.78 -6.96 -9.89
C LYS A 264 10.27 -7.20 -9.82
N ALA A 265 9.78 -7.53 -8.63
CA ALA A 265 8.34 -7.59 -8.36
C ALA A 265 7.69 -6.22 -8.55
N MET A 266 6.67 -6.19 -9.39
CA MET A 266 5.88 -4.98 -9.69
C MET A 266 4.44 -5.10 -9.19
N ASP A 267 3.92 -6.33 -9.06
CA ASP A 267 2.62 -6.60 -8.45
C ASP A 267 2.70 -6.56 -6.92
N LEU A 268 1.56 -6.23 -6.30
CA LEU A 268 1.40 -6.17 -4.84
C LEU A 268 1.72 -7.50 -4.14
N GLY A 269 1.56 -8.65 -4.81
CA GLY A 269 1.80 -10.00 -4.26
C GLY A 269 3.27 -10.47 -4.23
N GLY A 270 4.24 -9.55 -4.38
CA GLY A 270 5.66 -9.92 -4.42
C GLY A 270 6.06 -10.69 -5.69
N SER A 271 5.20 -10.67 -6.70
CA SER A 271 5.41 -11.27 -8.02
C SER A 271 5.31 -10.23 -9.13
N SER A 272 5.31 -10.70 -10.37
CA SER A 272 4.91 -9.94 -11.54
C SER A 272 4.10 -10.85 -12.44
N ASP A 273 3.36 -10.26 -13.36
CA ASP A 273 2.77 -10.90 -14.53
C ASP A 273 3.62 -10.59 -15.77
N PRO A 274 4.87 -11.09 -15.87
CA PRO A 274 5.82 -10.59 -16.85
C PRO A 274 5.49 -11.00 -18.28
N TYR A 275 5.74 -10.07 -19.20
CA TYR A 275 5.85 -10.31 -20.64
C TYR A 275 6.91 -9.39 -21.25
N VAL A 276 7.45 -9.75 -22.40
CA VAL A 276 8.53 -8.99 -23.06
C VAL A 276 8.03 -8.42 -24.38
N LYS A 277 8.20 -7.11 -24.56
CA LYS A 277 8.07 -6.44 -25.86
C LYS A 277 9.42 -6.41 -26.56
N VAL A 278 9.44 -6.75 -27.84
CA VAL A 278 10.66 -6.78 -28.66
C VAL A 278 10.44 -5.98 -29.92
N TYR A 279 11.32 -5.01 -30.19
CA TYR A 279 11.30 -4.21 -31.40
C TYR A 279 12.72 -3.76 -31.80
N LEU A 280 12.84 -3.19 -32.99
CA LEU A 280 14.09 -2.62 -33.51
C LEU A 280 14.01 -1.09 -33.53
N CYS A 281 15.12 -0.44 -33.19
CA CYS A 281 15.33 0.99 -33.41
C CYS A 281 16.26 1.21 -34.61
N PRO A 282 16.08 2.28 -35.42
CA PRO A 282 15.07 3.34 -35.25
C PRO A 282 13.66 2.95 -35.74
N GLU A 283 13.53 1.91 -36.56
CA GLU A 283 12.25 1.51 -37.14
C GLU A 283 11.39 0.65 -36.19
N LYS A 284 10.53 1.29 -35.39
CA LYS A 284 9.57 0.60 -34.50
C LYS A 284 8.36 -0.03 -35.22
N SER A 285 8.41 -0.16 -36.55
CA SER A 285 7.25 -0.57 -37.38
C SER A 285 6.72 -1.96 -37.03
N LYS A 286 7.55 -2.82 -36.46
CA LYS A 286 7.19 -4.17 -36.01
C LYS A 286 7.58 -4.36 -34.55
N THR A 287 6.58 -4.52 -33.69
CA THR A 287 6.75 -4.87 -32.28
C THR A 287 6.12 -6.24 -32.03
N PHE A 288 6.84 -7.11 -31.33
CA PHE A 288 6.36 -8.41 -30.89
C PHE A 288 6.21 -8.44 -29.38
N GLU A 289 5.33 -9.30 -28.87
CA GLU A 289 5.11 -9.51 -27.45
C GLU A 289 5.09 -11.00 -27.14
N THR A 290 5.71 -11.41 -26.03
CA THR A 290 5.59 -12.77 -25.49
C THR A 290 4.22 -12.98 -24.87
N LYS A 291 3.92 -14.23 -24.50
CA LYS A 291 2.80 -14.49 -23.59
C LYS A 291 3.08 -13.88 -22.21
N VAL A 292 1.99 -13.50 -21.53
CA VAL A 292 2.01 -13.10 -20.12
C VAL A 292 2.09 -14.36 -19.26
N PHE A 293 3.08 -14.41 -18.37
CA PHE A 293 3.18 -15.45 -17.35
C PHE A 293 2.70 -14.89 -16.03
N LYS A 294 1.76 -15.57 -15.36
CA LYS A 294 1.16 -15.02 -14.14
C LYS A 294 2.00 -15.30 -12.90
N SER A 295 2.07 -14.33 -12.00
CA SER A 295 2.62 -14.42 -10.65
C SER A 295 3.97 -15.14 -10.60
N THR A 296 4.95 -14.65 -11.36
CA THR A 296 6.30 -15.20 -11.38
C THR A 296 7.37 -14.15 -11.62
N LEU A 297 8.49 -14.25 -10.89
CA LEU A 297 9.70 -13.46 -11.14
C LEU A 297 10.73 -14.21 -12.00
N ASN A 298 10.42 -15.45 -12.36
CA ASN A 298 11.30 -16.35 -13.11
C ASN A 298 10.56 -17.00 -14.30
N PRO A 299 9.97 -16.20 -15.22
CA PRO A 299 9.19 -16.72 -16.34
C PRO A 299 10.08 -17.46 -17.35
N ALA A 300 9.58 -18.57 -17.90
CA ALA A 300 10.20 -19.32 -18.99
C ALA A 300 9.39 -19.13 -20.29
N PHE A 301 9.63 -18.02 -20.98
CA PHE A 301 8.91 -17.61 -22.20
C PHE A 301 9.08 -18.60 -23.37
N ASN A 302 10.33 -18.91 -23.73
CA ASN A 302 10.70 -19.74 -24.88
C ASN A 302 10.09 -19.29 -26.22
N ASP A 303 9.83 -18.00 -26.39
CA ASP A 303 9.30 -17.39 -27.61
C ASP A 303 10.43 -17.01 -28.59
N HIS A 304 10.13 -17.06 -29.89
CA HIS A 304 11.07 -16.69 -30.96
C HIS A 304 10.40 -15.72 -31.93
N PHE A 305 11.10 -14.62 -32.25
CA PHE A 305 10.62 -13.57 -33.13
C PHE A 305 11.57 -13.36 -34.32
N SER A 306 11.00 -13.22 -35.50
CA SER A 306 11.78 -13.02 -36.74
C SER A 306 11.51 -11.64 -37.35
N PHE A 307 12.61 -10.91 -37.56
CA PHE A 307 12.64 -9.60 -38.19
C PHE A 307 13.30 -9.70 -39.56
N GLN A 308 12.59 -9.25 -40.59
CA GLN A 308 13.13 -9.14 -41.94
C GLN A 308 14.04 -7.91 -41.99
N LEU A 309 15.35 -8.14 -42.07
CA LEU A 309 16.37 -7.12 -41.87
C LEU A 309 17.60 -7.40 -42.74
N SER A 310 17.91 -6.48 -43.65
CA SER A 310 19.12 -6.58 -44.48
C SER A 310 20.39 -6.44 -43.64
N LYS A 311 21.52 -7.01 -44.10
CA LYS A 311 22.81 -6.91 -43.39
C LYS A 311 23.27 -5.45 -43.19
N ALA A 312 22.93 -4.56 -44.12
CA ALA A 312 23.28 -3.14 -44.02
C ALA A 312 22.45 -2.41 -42.95
N SER A 313 21.16 -2.79 -42.81
CA SER A 313 20.28 -2.26 -41.77
C SER A 313 20.62 -2.83 -40.40
N LEU A 314 20.93 -4.14 -40.33
CA LEU A 314 21.34 -4.85 -39.12
C LEU A 314 22.40 -4.08 -38.33
N LEU A 315 23.49 -3.68 -38.98
CA LEU A 315 24.60 -2.98 -38.34
C LEU A 315 24.27 -1.54 -37.88
N LYS A 316 23.11 -0.99 -38.24
CA LYS A 316 22.63 0.32 -37.81
C LYS A 316 21.51 0.22 -36.78
N SER A 317 20.99 -0.98 -36.55
CA SER A 317 19.84 -1.21 -35.70
C SER A 317 20.24 -1.52 -34.28
N THR A 318 19.34 -1.20 -33.35
CA THR A 318 19.42 -1.63 -31.95
C THR A 318 18.20 -2.50 -31.68
N VAL A 319 18.41 -3.71 -31.16
CA VAL A 319 17.30 -4.51 -30.64
C VAL A 319 16.98 -4.03 -29.23
N VAL A 320 15.70 -3.82 -28.98
CA VAL A 320 15.18 -3.39 -27.68
C VAL A 320 14.25 -4.47 -27.17
N MET A 321 14.54 -4.95 -25.96
CA MET A 321 13.74 -5.93 -25.24
C MET A 321 13.30 -5.28 -23.93
N GLN A 322 12.01 -4.98 -23.82
CA GLN A 322 11.42 -4.35 -22.64
C GLN A 322 10.60 -5.37 -21.88
N VAL A 323 10.92 -5.59 -20.62
CA VAL A 323 10.15 -6.47 -19.74
C VAL A 323 9.10 -5.63 -19.03
N PHE A 324 7.84 -6.01 -19.19
CA PHE A 324 6.69 -5.36 -18.59
C PHE A 324 5.98 -6.30 -17.64
N ASP A 325 5.31 -5.69 -16.68
CA ASP A 325 4.34 -6.28 -15.79
C ASP A 325 2.93 -5.97 -16.31
N PHE A 326 2.17 -7.03 -16.60
CA PHE A 326 0.82 -6.89 -17.16
C PHE A 326 -0.19 -6.52 -16.08
N ASN A 327 -0.93 -5.43 -16.30
CA ASN A 327 -2.00 -4.98 -15.40
C ASN A 327 -3.35 -5.02 -16.11
N ARG A 328 -4.34 -5.70 -15.52
CA ARG A 328 -5.66 -5.83 -16.14
C ARG A 328 -6.47 -4.53 -16.16
N PHE A 329 -6.32 -3.70 -15.13
CA PHE A 329 -7.17 -2.53 -14.89
C PHE A 329 -6.39 -1.20 -14.81
N SER A 330 -5.08 -1.22 -15.07
CA SER A 330 -4.20 -0.05 -15.00
C SER A 330 -3.11 -0.11 -16.08
N LYS A 331 -2.30 0.94 -16.18
CA LYS A 331 -1.17 0.97 -17.12
C LYS A 331 -0.12 -0.08 -16.71
N HIS A 332 0.38 -0.82 -17.69
CA HIS A 332 1.42 -1.83 -17.49
C HIS A 332 2.71 -1.16 -17.01
N ASN A 333 3.40 -1.77 -16.04
CA ASN A 333 4.62 -1.19 -15.47
C ASN A 333 5.86 -1.79 -16.13
N MET A 334 6.83 -0.95 -16.51
CA MET A 334 8.09 -1.45 -17.07
C MET A 334 9.01 -1.92 -15.93
N ILE A 335 9.37 -3.20 -15.96
CA ILE A 335 10.30 -3.83 -15.01
C ILE A 335 11.72 -3.38 -15.32
N GLY A 336 12.11 -3.45 -16.59
CA GLY A 336 13.43 -3.08 -17.04
C GLY A 336 13.58 -3.28 -18.55
N GLU A 337 14.71 -2.81 -19.07
CA GLU A 337 14.96 -2.79 -20.50
C GLU A 337 16.37 -3.30 -20.81
N LEU A 338 16.50 -3.98 -21.94
CA LEU A 338 17.76 -4.33 -22.55
C LEU A 338 17.84 -3.75 -23.96
N ARG A 339 18.88 -2.95 -24.21
CA ARG A 339 19.22 -2.42 -25.55
C ARG A 339 20.54 -2.99 -26.01
N LEU A 340 20.54 -3.58 -27.19
CA LEU A 340 21.74 -4.15 -27.81
C LEU A 340 21.95 -3.59 -29.18
N GLN A 341 23.07 -2.90 -29.36
CA GLN A 341 23.47 -2.41 -30.66
C GLN A 341 23.94 -3.59 -31.50
N LEU A 342 23.26 -3.88 -32.61
CA LEU A 342 23.50 -5.08 -33.40
C LEU A 342 24.84 -5.04 -34.17
N SER A 343 25.49 -3.87 -34.21
CA SER A 343 26.86 -3.71 -34.74
C SER A 343 27.94 -4.30 -33.83
N SER A 344 27.68 -4.44 -32.52
CA SER A 344 28.66 -4.99 -31.57
C SER A 344 28.55 -6.50 -31.39
N VAL A 345 27.61 -7.13 -32.07
CA VAL A 345 27.35 -8.57 -32.01
C VAL A 345 28.21 -9.34 -33.01
N ASP A 346 28.84 -10.44 -32.57
CA ASP A 346 29.52 -11.38 -33.48
C ASP A 346 28.52 -12.37 -34.08
N TRP A 347 28.18 -12.14 -35.35
CA TRP A 347 27.19 -12.92 -36.10
C TRP A 347 27.70 -14.26 -36.67
N ASN A 348 28.93 -14.68 -36.33
CA ASN A 348 29.45 -15.97 -36.79
C ASN A 348 28.89 -17.17 -36.00
N HIS A 349 28.29 -16.92 -34.84
CA HIS A 349 27.69 -17.94 -33.98
C HIS A 349 26.39 -17.42 -33.38
N VAL A 350 25.52 -18.35 -32.98
CA VAL A 350 24.31 -18.00 -32.22
C VAL A 350 24.73 -17.50 -30.85
N ILE A 351 24.26 -16.31 -30.48
CA ILE A 351 24.45 -15.76 -29.13
C ILE A 351 23.33 -16.27 -28.24
N GLU A 352 23.70 -16.67 -27.02
CA GLU A 352 22.77 -17.00 -25.94
C GLU A 352 23.41 -16.65 -24.61
N GLU A 353 22.93 -15.59 -23.97
CA GLU A 353 23.55 -15.08 -22.75
C GLU A 353 22.56 -14.41 -21.81
N TRP A 354 22.93 -14.39 -20.53
CA TRP A 354 22.23 -13.65 -19.49
C TRP A 354 22.71 -12.21 -19.46
N GLN A 355 21.77 -11.28 -19.38
CA GLN A 355 22.11 -9.87 -19.21
C GLN A 355 21.17 -9.18 -18.23
N ASP A 356 21.76 -8.36 -17.36
CA ASP A 356 21.02 -7.58 -16.37
C ASP A 356 20.14 -6.53 -17.05
N LEU A 357 18.92 -6.39 -16.55
CA LEU A 357 17.98 -5.39 -17.03
C LEU A 357 18.36 -4.00 -16.51
N GLY A 358 18.46 -3.05 -17.44
CA GLY A 358 18.71 -1.64 -17.16
C GLY A 358 17.46 -0.90 -16.69
N GLU A 359 17.64 0.34 -16.25
CA GLU A 359 16.53 1.25 -16.00
C GLU A 359 15.76 1.54 -17.29
N PRO A 360 14.42 1.67 -17.22
CA PRO A 360 13.63 2.21 -18.33
C PRO A 360 14.24 3.51 -18.84
N ALA A 361 14.45 3.63 -20.16
CA ALA A 361 14.83 4.90 -20.75
C ALA A 361 13.76 5.95 -20.38
N LYS A 362 14.16 7.03 -19.70
CA LYS A 362 13.24 8.03 -19.12
C LYS A 362 12.36 8.74 -20.15
N PHE A 363 12.75 8.67 -21.42
CA PHE A 363 11.95 9.07 -22.56
C PHE A 363 12.27 8.06 -23.66
N GLU A 364 11.25 7.54 -24.34
CA GLU A 364 11.48 7.20 -25.73
C GLU A 364 11.91 8.52 -26.37
N GLU A 365 13.10 8.61 -26.96
CA GLU A 365 13.41 9.67 -27.91
C GLU A 365 12.46 9.48 -29.10
N GLU A 366 11.18 9.76 -28.89
CA GLU A 366 10.33 10.23 -29.95
C GLU A 366 10.89 11.62 -30.25
N GLU A 367 11.46 11.81 -31.45
CA GLU A 367 11.59 13.15 -32.02
C GLU A 367 10.15 13.70 -32.11
N LEU A 368 9.68 14.35 -31.04
CA LEU A 368 8.36 14.99 -30.94
C LEU A 368 8.31 16.32 -31.73
N GLY A 369 9.40 16.61 -32.43
CA GLY A 369 9.61 17.82 -33.17
C GLY A 369 10.25 18.96 -32.37
N GLU A 370 10.57 20.03 -33.09
CA GLU A 370 11.12 21.27 -32.57
C GLU A 370 10.09 22.39 -32.67
N ILE A 371 10.04 23.29 -31.68
CA ILE A 371 9.19 24.50 -31.71
C ILE A 371 10.05 25.76 -31.63
N CYS A 372 9.81 26.68 -32.55
CA CYS A 372 10.41 28.00 -32.58
C CYS A 372 9.40 29.04 -32.09
N PHE A 373 9.79 29.85 -31.10
CA PHE A 373 8.95 30.92 -30.57
C PHE A 373 9.80 32.14 -30.17
N SER A 374 9.15 33.29 -30.09
CA SER A 374 9.77 34.53 -29.62
C SER A 374 9.13 35.04 -28.34
N LEU A 375 9.96 35.60 -27.47
CA LEU A 375 9.56 36.19 -26.20
C LEU A 375 9.86 37.68 -26.21
N ARG A 376 8.92 38.50 -25.75
CA ARG A 376 9.12 39.94 -25.50
C ARG A 376 8.51 40.33 -24.17
N TYR A 377 9.34 40.81 -23.26
CA TYR A 377 8.88 41.37 -21.99
C TYR A 377 8.95 42.91 -21.99
N VAL A 378 7.89 43.56 -21.50
CA VAL A 378 7.81 45.02 -21.30
C VAL A 378 7.61 45.29 -19.80
N PRO A 379 8.67 45.64 -19.06
CA PRO A 379 8.62 45.79 -17.60
C PRO A 379 7.66 46.89 -17.14
N SER A 380 7.62 48.02 -17.86
CA SER A 380 6.77 49.18 -17.51
C SER A 380 5.27 48.87 -17.56
N ALA A 381 4.88 47.87 -18.36
CA ALA A 381 3.51 47.41 -18.49
C ALA A 381 3.28 46.04 -17.83
N ALA A 382 4.30 45.48 -17.13
CA ALA A 382 4.31 44.13 -16.59
C ALA A 382 3.82 43.06 -17.59
N LYS A 383 4.12 43.22 -18.89
CA LYS A 383 3.57 42.38 -19.97
C LYS A 383 4.63 41.50 -20.61
N LEU A 384 4.44 40.18 -20.56
CA LEU A 384 5.18 39.20 -21.37
C LEU A 384 4.33 38.78 -22.57
N THR A 385 4.87 38.94 -23.78
CA THR A 385 4.28 38.44 -25.02
C THR A 385 5.08 37.24 -25.49
N VAL A 386 4.40 36.11 -25.67
CA VAL A 386 4.95 34.88 -26.25
C VAL A 386 4.32 34.72 -27.63
N VAL A 387 5.13 34.62 -28.69
CA VAL A 387 4.65 34.39 -30.06
C VAL A 387 5.24 33.08 -30.55
N ILE A 388 4.38 32.10 -30.79
CA ILE A 388 4.76 30.84 -31.43
C ILE A 388 4.96 31.10 -32.93
N LEU A 389 6.14 30.78 -33.46
CA LEU A 389 6.51 31.07 -34.85
C LEU A 389 6.23 29.86 -35.75
N GLU A 390 6.84 28.72 -35.43
CA GLU A 390 6.70 27.49 -36.20
C GLU A 390 6.96 26.26 -35.31
N ALA A 391 6.41 25.12 -35.71
CA ALA A 391 6.76 23.82 -35.16
C ALA A 391 7.04 22.86 -36.32
N LYS A 392 8.08 22.04 -36.17
CA LYS A 392 8.51 21.06 -37.16
C LYS A 392 8.61 19.69 -36.50
N ASN A 393 8.20 18.65 -37.21
CA ASN A 393 8.51 17.25 -36.86
C ASN A 393 9.67 16.74 -37.71
#